data_AF-A0A1N6MBA1-F1
#
_entry.id   AF-A0A1N6MBA1-F1
#
_cell.length_a   1.000
_cell.length_b   1.000
_cell.length_c   1.000
_cell.angle_alpha   90.00
_cell.angle_beta   90.00
_cell.angle_gamma   90.00
#
_symmetry.space_group_name_H-M   'P 1'
#
loop_
_entity.id
_entity.type
_entity.pdbx_description
1 polymer ?
#
loop_
_entity_poly.entity_id
_entity_poly.type
_entity_poly.pdbx_seq_one_letter_code
_entity_poly.pdbx_strand_id
1 'polypeptide(L)'
;MKVTAITQDQMIIVDGVVAEMSKIGGYQMTHGEWAVQYDTATGAGHIEYLDARPNQAIGENEFNARYAWLIDEHQRYQDYVKDQSA
;
A
#
# COMPACT_ATOMS: atom_id res chain seq x y z
N MET A 1 4.73 -5.56 11.02
CA MET A 1 4.63 -4.48 10.04
C MET A 1 3.21 -4.44 9.52
N LYS A 2 2.57 -3.27 9.57
CA LYS A 2 1.24 -3.03 9.04
C LYS A 2 1.34 -2.19 7.80
N VAL A 3 0.82 -2.69 6.68
CA VAL A 3 0.80 -2.00 5.40
C VAL A 3 -0.64 -1.63 5.08
N THR A 4 -0.88 -0.38 4.72
CA THR A 4 -2.17 0.10 4.21
C THR A 4 -1.90 0.99 3.01
N ALA A 5 -2.44 0.65 1.86
CA ALA A 5 -2.39 1.47 0.66
C ALA A 5 -3.81 1.88 0.27
N ILE A 6 -4.03 3.18 0.03
CA ILE A 6 -5.32 3.76 -0.35
C ILE A 6 -5.16 4.41 -1.72
N THR A 7 -5.66 3.74 -2.75
CA THR A 7 -5.41 4.07 -4.15
C THR A 7 -5.91 5.45 -4.52
N GLN A 8 -7.10 5.83 -4.06
CA GLN A 8 -7.69 7.13 -4.41
C GLN A 8 -6.92 8.30 -3.78
N ASP A 9 -6.46 8.11 -2.54
CA ASP A 9 -5.70 9.13 -1.80
C ASP A 9 -4.23 9.15 -2.20
N GLN A 10 -3.79 8.18 -3.03
CA GLN A 10 -2.39 8.00 -3.42
C GLN A 10 -1.49 7.98 -2.19
N MET A 11 -1.87 7.16 -1.22
CA MET A 11 -1.25 7.12 0.09
C MET A 11 -0.87 5.69 0.47
N ILE A 12 0.36 5.50 0.91
CA ILE A 12 0.84 4.25 1.50
C ILE A 12 1.26 4.52 2.94
N ILE A 13 0.82 3.69 3.87
CA ILE A 13 1.12 3.77 5.30
C ILE A 13 1.80 2.46 5.69
N VAL A 14 3.01 2.55 6.22
CA VAL A 14 3.76 1.42 6.76
C VAL A 14 4.10 1.70 8.22
N ASP A 15 3.60 0.86 9.12
CA ASP A 15 3.76 1.00 10.59
C ASP A 15 3.44 2.41 11.12
N GLY A 16 2.42 3.05 10.53
CA GLY A 16 1.95 4.39 10.88
C GLY A 16 2.73 5.53 10.21
N VAL A 17 3.79 5.25 9.46
CA VAL A 17 4.53 6.24 8.68
C VAL A 17 3.86 6.43 7.32
N VAL A 18 3.41 7.66 7.06
CA VAL A 18 2.70 8.03 5.83
C VAL A 18 3.68 8.33 4.69
N ALA A 19 3.35 7.84 3.49
CA ALA A 19 3.94 8.22 2.23
C ALA A 19 2.85 8.83 1.31
N GLU A 20 2.97 10.13 1.05
CA GLU A 20 2.09 10.87 0.13
C GLU A 20 2.59 10.71 -1.31
N MET A 21 2.25 9.60 -1.94
CA MET A 21 2.80 9.17 -3.22
C MET A 21 2.47 10.14 -4.36
N SER A 22 1.38 10.92 -4.25
CA SER A 22 1.03 11.99 -5.19
C SER A 22 2.15 13.03 -5.39
N LYS A 23 3.04 13.21 -4.41
CA LYS A 23 4.20 14.13 -4.51
C LYS A 23 5.32 13.60 -5.41
N ILE A 24 5.34 12.30 -5.70
CA ILE A 24 6.40 11.63 -6.48
C ILE A 24 5.85 10.86 -7.70
N GLY A 25 4.69 11.29 -8.21
CA GLY A 25 4.06 10.74 -9.41
C GLY A 25 2.99 9.68 -9.18
N GLY A 26 2.76 9.28 -7.92
CA GLY A 26 1.73 8.30 -7.55
C GLY A 26 2.12 6.85 -7.76
N TYR A 27 1.14 5.96 -7.59
CA TYR A 27 1.18 4.54 -7.89
C TYR A 27 -0.16 4.06 -8.45
N GLN A 28 -0.16 2.89 -9.10
CA GLN A 28 -1.35 2.32 -9.71
C GLN A 28 -1.64 0.92 -9.18
N MET A 29 -2.89 0.70 -8.79
CA MET A 29 -3.46 -0.62 -8.57
C MET A 29 -4.19 -1.08 -9.84
N THR A 30 -3.97 -2.33 -10.25
CA THR A 30 -4.35 -2.79 -11.61
C THR A 30 -5.65 -3.59 -11.67
N HIS A 31 -6.24 -3.98 -10.54
CA HIS A 31 -7.46 -4.79 -10.47
C HIS A 31 -8.62 -4.07 -9.79
N GLY A 32 -8.57 -2.73 -9.73
CA GLY A 32 -9.63 -1.90 -9.15
C GLY A 32 -9.65 -1.90 -7.62
N GLU A 33 -8.51 -2.17 -6.99
CA GLU A 33 -8.33 -2.09 -5.55
C GLU A 33 -8.52 -0.63 -5.08
N TRP A 34 -9.49 -0.40 -4.20
CA TRP A 34 -9.65 0.88 -3.49
C TRP A 34 -8.63 0.98 -2.35
N ALA A 35 -8.53 -0.06 -1.54
CA ALA A 35 -7.56 -0.16 -0.46
C ALA A 35 -7.03 -1.59 -0.32
N VAL A 36 -5.76 -1.70 0.10
CA VAL A 36 -5.12 -2.96 0.48
C VAL A 36 -4.57 -2.79 1.88
N GLN A 37 -4.96 -3.67 2.79
CA GLN A 37 -4.48 -3.71 4.17
C GLN A 37 -3.86 -5.08 4.46
N TYR A 38 -2.71 -5.10 5.13
CA TYR A 38 -2.04 -6.34 5.52
C TYR A 38 -1.25 -6.17 6.81
N ASP A 39 -1.36 -7.13 7.72
CA ASP A 39 -0.59 -7.20 8.96
C ASP A 39 0.32 -8.43 8.95
N THR A 40 1.64 -8.20 8.90
CA THR A 40 2.63 -9.28 8.91
C THR A 40 2.66 -10.04 10.24
N ALA A 41 2.18 -9.45 11.34
CA ALA A 41 2.18 -10.12 12.65
C ALA A 41 1.11 -11.23 12.70
N THR A 42 -0.02 -11.03 12.02
CA THR A 42 -1.11 -12.01 11.97
C THR A 42 -1.13 -12.81 10.67
N GLY A 43 -0.38 -12.38 9.64
CA GLY A 43 -0.39 -13.01 8.31
C GLY A 43 -1.71 -12.80 7.56
N ALA A 44 -2.46 -11.76 7.93
CA ALA A 44 -3.82 -11.55 7.45
C ALA A 44 -4.00 -10.12 6.92
N GLY A 45 -4.82 -10.00 5.88
CA GLY A 45 -5.16 -8.74 5.26
C GLY A 45 -6.47 -8.81 4.51
N HIS A 46 -6.83 -7.70 3.88
CA HIS A 46 -7.96 -7.63 2.99
C HIS A 46 -7.75 -6.60 1.88
N ILE A 47 -8.49 -6.80 0.79
CA ILE A 47 -8.61 -5.88 -0.32
C ILE A 47 -10.05 -5.36 -0.32
N GLU A 48 -10.18 -4.05 -0.44
CA GLU A 48 -11.43 -3.38 -0.73
C GLU A 48 -11.40 -2.94 -2.19
N TYR A 49 -12.53 -3.04 -2.90
CA TYR A 49 -12.60 -2.75 -4.32
C TYR A 49 -13.42 -1.48 -4.59
N LEU A 50 -13.12 -0.82 -5.71
CA LEU A 50 -13.82 0.39 -6.17
C LEU A 50 -15.22 0.10 -6.72
N ASP A 51 -15.53 -1.17 -7.00
CA ASP A 51 -16.81 -1.63 -7.54
C ASP A 51 -17.59 -2.44 -6.48
N ALA A 52 -18.68 -3.08 -6.91
CA ALA A 52 -19.57 -3.82 -6.01
C ALA A 52 -19.02 -5.17 -5.53
N ARG A 53 -17.75 -5.52 -5.79
CA ARG A 53 -17.15 -6.75 -5.28
C ARG A 53 -17.06 -6.72 -3.75
N PRO A 54 -17.30 -7.85 -3.08
CA PRO A 54 -17.09 -7.93 -1.65
C PRO A 54 -15.60 -7.79 -1.32
N ASN A 55 -15.30 -7.31 -0.11
CA ASN A 55 -13.94 -7.28 0.40
C ASN A 55 -13.34 -8.69 0.38
N GLN A 56 -12.12 -8.82 -0.13
CA GLN A 56 -11.42 -10.09 -0.26
C GLN A 56 -10.39 -10.22 0.84
N ALA A 57 -10.50 -11.24 1.68
CA ALA A 57 -9.43 -11.60 2.60
C ALA A 57 -8.21 -12.10 1.83
N ILE A 58 -7.02 -11.67 2.24
CA ILE A 58 -5.74 -12.13 1.69
C ILE A 58 -4.83 -12.61 2.81
N GLY A 59 -4.02 -13.61 2.48
CA GLY A 59 -2.95 -14.10 3.36
C GLY A 59 -1.57 -13.74 2.80
N GLU A 60 -0.54 -14.21 3.49
CA GLU A 60 0.86 -13.92 3.19
C GLU A 60 1.27 -14.18 1.75
N ASN A 61 0.93 -15.36 1.21
CA ASN A 61 1.30 -15.72 -0.17
C ASN A 61 0.73 -14.75 -1.20
N GLU A 62 -0.53 -14.35 -1.04
CA GLU A 62 -1.21 -13.42 -1.94
C GLU A 62 -0.64 -12.01 -1.81
N PHE A 63 -0.38 -11.56 -0.57
CA PHE A 63 0.27 -10.28 -0.33
C PHE A 63 1.65 -10.21 -0.97
N ASN A 64 2.48 -11.24 -0.74
CA ASN A 64 3.84 -11.28 -1.28
C ASN A 64 3.84 -11.32 -2.81
N ALA A 65 2.91 -12.06 -3.42
CA ALA A 65 2.82 -12.18 -4.86
C ALA A 65 2.32 -10.90 -5.55
N ARG A 66 1.43 -10.13 -4.91
CA ARG A 66 0.72 -9.03 -5.59
C ARG A 66 0.96 -7.63 -5.03
N TYR A 67 1.41 -7.50 -3.79
CA TYR A 67 1.37 -6.24 -3.05
C TYR A 67 2.65 -5.91 -2.26
N ALA A 68 3.63 -6.82 -2.17
CA ALA A 68 4.89 -6.54 -1.49
C ALA A 68 5.63 -5.31 -2.04
N TRP A 69 5.46 -5.00 -3.33
CA TRP A 69 6.02 -3.80 -3.98
C TRP A 69 5.55 -2.47 -3.35
N LEU A 70 4.43 -2.46 -2.61
CA LEU A 70 3.97 -1.26 -1.89
C LEU A 70 4.97 -0.81 -0.83
N ILE A 71 5.75 -1.73 -0.28
CA ILE A 71 6.81 -1.42 0.69
C ILE A 71 7.95 -0.67 -0.02
N ASP A 72 8.31 -1.10 -1.23
CA ASP A 72 9.35 -0.44 -2.03
C ASP A 72 8.90 0.96 -2.47
N GLU A 73 7.63 1.13 -2.84
CA GLU A 73 7.06 2.44 -3.16
C GLU A 73 7.01 3.39 -1.95
N HIS A 74 6.68 2.87 -0.77
CA HIS A 74 6.80 3.63 0.48
C HIS A 74 8.25 4.08 0.70
N GLN A 75 9.22 3.18 0.53
CA GLN A 75 10.63 3.51 0.68
C GLN A 75 11.09 4.57 -0.35
N ARG A 76 10.65 4.47 -1.61
CA ARG A 76 10.89 5.48 -2.65
C ARG A 76 10.49 6.88 -2.21
N TYR A 77 9.36 7.01 -1.53
CA TYR A 77 8.93 8.29 -0.95
C TYR A 77 9.79 8.74 0.23
N GLN A 78 10.14 7.83 1.13
CA GLN A 78 11.01 8.18 2.27
C GLN A 78 12.37 8.70 1.81
N ASP A 79 12.92 8.14 0.73
CA ASP A 79 14.20 8.59 0.18
C ASP A 79 14.07 9.97 -0.48
N TYR A 80 13.00 10.23 -1.23
CA TYR A 80 12.69 11.57 -1.73
C TYR A 80 12.60 12.62 -0.63
N VAL A 81 11.94 12.31 0.50
CA VAL A 81 11.83 13.24 1.64
C VAL A 81 13.20 13.51 2.28
N LYS A 82 14.04 12.48 2.41
CA LYS A 82 15.41 12.64 2.93
C LYS A 82 16.25 13.53 2.03
N ASP A 83 16.18 13.33 0.71
CA ASP A 83 16.93 14.11 -0.28
C ASP A 83 16.53 15.60 -0.27
N GLN A 84 15.27 15.92 0.03
CA GLN A 84 14.82 17.32 0.19
C GLN A 84 15.21 17.97 1.52
N SER A 85 15.55 17.15 2.51
CA SER A 85 15.92 17.61 3.85
C SER A 85 17.43 17.80 4.02
N ALA A 86 18.21 17.47 2.98
CA ALA A 86 19.67 17.61 2.91
C ALA A 86 20.08 18.95 2.29
#